data_AF-A0AAC8PVN0-F1
#
_entry.id   AF-A0AAC8PVN0-F1
#
_cell.length_a   1.000
_cell.length_b   1.000
_cell.length_c   1.000
_cell.angle_alpha   90.00
_cell.angle_beta   90.00
_cell.angle_gamma   90.00
#
_symmetry.space_group_name_H-M   'P 1'
#
loop_
_entity.id
_entity.type
_entity.pdbx_description
1 polymer ?
#
loop_
_entity_poly.entity_id
_entity_poly.type
_entity_poly.pdbx_seq_one_letter_code
_entity_poly.pdbx_strand_id
1 'polypeptide(L)'
;MTDLILYLYLIDVIGSIAFVLKAIAAIFIIILFFIVVYLFSEASYLDRDDVKHIANKYCKPIVIALTLTSLMLAVIPSKQTMYITLGLHAANQALQQPKMVQVGNQAMRILQAKLEEYEKELTKENIDD
;
A
#
# COMPACT_ATOMS: atom_id res chain seq x y z
N MET A 1 -3.05 22.05 -8.46
CA MET A 1 -1.83 21.29 -8.83
C MET A 1 -0.87 21.17 -7.66
N THR A 2 -0.59 22.25 -6.92
CA THR A 2 0.22 22.26 -5.69
C THR A 2 -0.27 21.28 -4.61
N ASP A 3 -1.59 21.15 -4.43
CA ASP A 3 -2.15 20.23 -3.43
C ASP A 3 -1.83 18.76 -3.74
N LEU A 4 -1.83 18.38 -5.02
CA LEU A 4 -1.54 17.01 -5.44
C LEU A 4 -0.08 16.63 -5.16
N ILE A 5 0.85 17.57 -5.36
CA ILE A 5 2.28 17.41 -5.07
C ILE A 5 2.50 17.26 -3.57
N LEU A 6 1.79 18.04 -2.76
CA LEU A 6 1.84 17.94 -1.30
C LEU A 6 1.39 16.56 -0.81
N TYR A 7 0.28 16.04 -1.34
CA TYR A 7 -0.19 14.69 -1.03
C TYR A 7 0.81 13.60 -1.45
N LEU A 8 1.44 13.76 -2.61
CA LEU A 8 2.44 12.82 -3.11
C LEU A 8 3.66 12.76 -2.17
N TYR A 9 4.11 13.91 -1.66
CA TYR A 9 5.16 13.99 -0.64
C TYR A 9 4.72 13.36 0.68
N LEU A 10 3.48 13.61 1.12
CA LEU A 10 2.93 13.06 2.35
C LEU A 10 2.90 11.52 2.32
N ILE A 11 2.49 10.93 1.19
CA ILE A 11 2.48 9.48 0.97
C ILE A 11 3.88 8.89 1.12
N ASP A 12 4.88 9.57 0.58
CA ASP A 12 6.26 9.07 0.60
C ASP A 12 6.87 9.15 2.01
N VAL A 13 6.56 10.22 2.75
CA VAL A 13 6.91 10.36 4.18
C VAL A 13 6.24 9.30 5.03
N ILE A 14 4.91 9.13 4.92
CA ILE A 14 4.15 8.14 5.70
C ILE A 14 4.64 6.72 5.40
N GLY A 15 4.88 6.41 4.13
CA GLY A 15 5.38 5.09 3.79
C GLY A 15 6.83 4.86 4.21
N SER A 16 7.66 5.90 4.31
CA SER A 16 9.02 5.80 4.90
C SER A 16 8.95 5.55 6.41
N ILE A 17 8.03 6.20 7.12
CA ILE A 17 7.75 5.93 8.54
C ILE A 17 7.30 4.47 8.73
N ALA A 18 6.39 3.98 7.87
CA ALA A 18 5.93 2.59 7.92
C ALA A 18 7.07 1.60 7.66
N PHE A 19 8.00 1.92 6.76
CA PHE A 19 9.19 1.10 6.52
C PHE A 19 10.09 1.03 7.75
N VAL A 20 10.35 2.18 8.39
CA VAL A 20 11.12 2.25 9.64
C VAL A 20 10.43 1.45 10.76
N LEU A 21 9.11 1.56 10.92
CA LEU A 21 8.36 0.76 11.90
C LEU A 21 8.51 -0.74 11.66
N LYS A 22 8.44 -1.18 10.39
CA LYS A 22 8.66 -2.60 10.03
C LYS A 22 10.08 -3.06 10.35
N ALA A 23 11.07 -2.22 10.09
CA ALA A 23 12.46 -2.52 10.43
C ALA A 23 12.66 -2.67 11.95
N ILE A 24 12.07 -1.77 12.74
CA ILE A 24 12.08 -1.84 14.22
C ILE A 24 11.41 -3.14 14.70
N ALA A 25 10.23 -3.48 14.15
CA ALA A 25 9.55 -4.73 14.48
C ALA A 25 10.41 -5.96 14.15
N ALA A 26 11.09 -5.97 13.01
CA ALA A 26 12.00 -7.05 12.63
C ALA A 26 13.17 -7.21 13.61
N ILE A 27 13.76 -6.10 14.07
CA ILE A 27 14.82 -6.12 15.08
C ILE A 27 14.32 -6.74 16.40
N PHE A 28 13.13 -6.35 16.86
CA PHE A 28 12.53 -6.95 18.07
C PHE A 28 12.31 -8.46 17.95
N ILE A 29 11.89 -8.94 16.77
CA ILE A 29 11.73 -10.37 16.51
C ILE A 29 13.09 -11.10 16.57
N ILE A 30 14.13 -10.51 15.99
CA ILE A 30 15.49 -11.06 16.05
C ILE A 30 15.99 -11.15 17.49
N ILE A 31 15.84 -10.07 18.27
CA ILE A 31 16.22 -10.05 19.69
C ILE A 31 15.47 -11.13 20.47
N LEU A 32 14.16 -11.26 20.24
CA LEU A 32 13.34 -12.29 20.89
C LEU A 32 13.84 -13.70 20.54
N PHE A 33 14.21 -13.94 19.28
CA PHE A 33 14.80 -15.20 18.85
C PHE A 33 16.11 -15.52 19.60
N PHE A 34 17.01 -14.54 19.73
CA PHE A 34 18.25 -14.72 20.50
C PHE A 34 18.00 -15.01 21.98
N ILE A 35 17.03 -14.33 22.61
CA ILE A 35 16.66 -14.60 24.00
C ILE A 35 16.15 -16.04 24.16
N VAL A 36 15.32 -16.51 23.23
CA VAL A 36 14.80 -17.88 23.26
C VAL A 36 15.92 -18.90 23.09
N VAL A 37 16.83 -18.69 22.14
CA VAL A 37 17.99 -19.57 21.92
C VAL A 37 18.90 -19.59 23.15
N TYR A 38 19.18 -18.44 23.74
CA TYR A 38 19.98 -18.33 24.97
C TYR A 38 19.35 -19.10 26.13
N LEU A 39 18.04 -18.90 26.37
CA LEU A 39 17.31 -19.62 27.41
C LEU A 39 17.29 -21.12 27.17
N PHE A 40 17.23 -21.57 25.91
CA PHE A 40 17.26 -22.99 25.57
C PHE A 40 18.65 -23.62 25.79
N SER A 41 19.71 -22.87 25.51
CA SER A 41 21.10 -23.30 25.74
C SER A 41 21.41 -23.43 27.23
N GLU A 42 20.94 -22.48 28.04
CA GLU A 42 21.20 -22.44 29.48
C GLU A 42 20.13 -23.17 30.31
N ALA A 43 19.07 -23.72 29.68
CA ALA A 43 17.97 -24.41 30.36
C ALA A 43 18.42 -25.61 31.19
N SER A 44 19.57 -26.19 30.86
CA SER A 44 20.18 -27.32 31.58
C SER A 44 20.92 -26.89 32.85
N TYR A 45 21.29 -25.60 32.97
CA TYR A 45 22.10 -25.04 34.04
C TYR A 45 21.32 -24.06 34.93
N LEU A 46 20.29 -23.41 34.38
CA LEU A 46 19.44 -22.47 35.10
C LEU A 46 18.29 -23.17 35.80
N ASP A 47 18.01 -22.75 37.02
CA ASP A 47 16.82 -23.19 37.74
C ASP A 47 15.55 -22.67 37.05
N ARG A 48 14.44 -23.40 37.18
CA ARG A 48 13.17 -23.05 36.51
C ARG A 48 12.70 -21.64 36.83
N ASP A 49 12.92 -21.19 38.06
CA ASP A 49 12.50 -19.87 38.52
C ASP A 49 13.35 -18.74 37.89
N ASP A 50 14.63 -18.98 37.64
CA ASP A 50 15.52 -18.02 36.99
C ASP A 50 15.20 -17.88 35.49
N VAL A 51 14.97 -19.01 34.80
CA VAL A 51 14.52 -19.01 33.40
C VAL A 51 13.20 -18.24 33.26
N LYS A 52 12.26 -18.49 34.17
CA LYS A 52 10.97 -17.81 34.18
C LYS A 52 11.13 -16.32 34.47
N HIS A 53 12.01 -15.93 35.38
CA HIS A 53 12.26 -14.52 35.69
C HIS A 53 12.87 -13.77 34.50
N ILE A 54 13.90 -14.34 33.87
CA ILE A 54 14.56 -13.76 32.69
C ILE A 54 13.58 -13.64 31.53
N ALA A 55 12.83 -14.70 31.23
CA ALA A 55 11.81 -14.69 30.19
C ALA A 55 10.75 -13.60 30.45
N ASN A 56 10.24 -13.49 31.67
CA ASN A 56 9.21 -12.49 32.00
C ASN A 56 9.75 -11.06 31.97
N LYS A 57 11.03 -10.86 32.32
CA LYS A 57 11.69 -9.55 32.34
C LYS A 57 11.93 -9.00 30.94
N TYR A 58 12.33 -9.85 29.99
CA TYR A 58 12.69 -9.41 28.63
C TYR A 58 11.61 -9.69 27.59
N CYS A 59 10.90 -10.82 27.63
CA CYS A 59 9.87 -11.12 26.61
C CYS A 59 8.62 -10.26 26.78
N LYS A 60 8.15 -9.98 28.01
CA LYS A 60 6.95 -9.12 28.21
C LYS A 60 7.06 -7.75 27.54
N PRO A 61 8.09 -6.93 27.80
CA PRO A 61 8.18 -5.62 27.18
C PRO A 61 8.33 -5.70 25.65
N ILE A 62 9.02 -6.71 25.12
CA ILE A 62 9.16 -6.92 23.67
C ILE A 62 7.82 -7.26 23.03
N VAL A 63 7.02 -8.15 23.64
CA VAL A 63 5.68 -8.52 23.14
C VAL A 63 4.73 -7.31 23.20
N ILE A 64 4.82 -6.49 24.25
CA ILE A 64 4.05 -5.23 24.34
C ILE A 64 4.49 -4.23 23.26
N ALA A 65 5.79 -4.08 23.02
CA ALA A 65 6.30 -3.19 21.97
C ALA A 65 5.88 -3.66 20.56
N LEU A 66 5.91 -4.97 20.30
CA LEU A 66 5.48 -5.55 19.03
C LEU A 66 3.98 -5.37 18.79
N THR A 67 3.15 -5.57 19.80
CA THR A 67 1.69 -5.37 19.68
C THR A 67 1.35 -3.90 19.40
N LEU A 68 1.99 -2.95 20.08
CA LEU A 68 1.83 -1.52 19.79
C LEU A 68 2.28 -1.15 18.36
N THR A 69 3.43 -1.67 17.94
CA THR A 69 3.98 -1.42 16.60
C THR A 69 3.07 -2.01 15.51
N SER A 70 2.52 -3.19 15.73
CA SER A 70 1.57 -3.83 14.83
C SER A 70 0.26 -3.04 14.71
N LEU A 71 -0.24 -2.50 15.83
CA LEU A 71 -1.45 -1.69 15.85
C LEU A 71 -1.26 -0.37 15.08
N MET A 72 -0.08 0.26 15.18
CA MET A 72 0.26 1.43 14.36
C MET A 72 0.39 1.08 12.88
N LEU A 73 0.98 -0.05 12.53
CA LEU A 73 1.08 -0.50 11.14
C LEU A 73 -0.29 -0.84 10.53
N ALA A 74 -1.25 -1.32 11.33
CA ALA A 74 -2.60 -1.63 10.85
C ALA A 74 -3.37 -0.38 10.38
N VAL A 75 -3.04 0.80 10.93
CA VAL A 75 -3.67 2.07 10.57
C VAL A 75 -3.08 2.66 9.29
N ILE A 76 -1.85 2.29 8.92
CA ILE A 76 -1.16 2.86 7.76
C ILE A 76 -1.41 2.00 6.52
N PRO A 77 -2.20 2.45 5.53
CA PRO A 77 -2.35 1.74 4.28
C PRO A 77 -1.02 1.65 3.52
N SER A 78 -0.89 0.65 2.67
CA SER A 78 0.34 0.47 1.88
C SER A 78 0.57 1.66 0.93
N LYS A 79 1.84 1.97 0.61
CA LYS A 79 2.20 3.01 -0.38
C LYS A 79 1.41 2.83 -1.69
N GLN A 80 1.30 1.59 -2.17
CA GLN A 80 0.56 1.26 -3.40
C GLN A 80 -0.91 1.64 -3.31
N THR A 81 -1.57 1.34 -2.18
CA THR A 81 -2.96 1.71 -1.94
C THR A 81 -3.15 3.22 -1.94
N MET A 82 -2.25 3.97 -1.27
CA MET A 82 -2.32 5.42 -1.24
C MET A 82 -2.13 6.07 -2.62
N TYR A 83 -1.19 5.58 -3.43
CA TYR A 83 -1.00 6.07 -4.80
C TYR A 83 -2.21 5.78 -5.70
N ILE A 84 -2.84 4.62 -5.56
CA ILE A 84 -4.07 4.28 -6.31
C ILE A 84 -5.20 5.25 -5.94
N THR A 85 -5.41 5.51 -4.64
CA THR A 85 -6.44 6.45 -4.20
C THR A 85 -6.18 7.87 -4.68
N LEU A 86 -4.92 8.32 -4.66
CA LEU A 86 -4.53 9.64 -5.19
C LEU A 86 -4.77 9.72 -6.71
N GLY A 87 -4.40 8.68 -7.46
CA GLY A 87 -4.61 8.59 -8.90
C GLY A 87 -6.09 8.62 -9.27
N LEU A 88 -6.93 7.86 -8.54
CA LEU A 88 -8.38 7.91 -8.67
C LEU A 88 -8.93 9.30 -8.38
N HIS A 89 -8.46 9.97 -7.33
CA HIS A 89 -8.90 11.32 -6.99
C HIS A 89 -8.51 12.35 -8.06
N ALA A 90 -7.28 12.26 -8.59
CA ALA A 90 -6.82 13.11 -9.69
C ALA A 90 -7.63 12.88 -10.98
N ALA A 91 -7.91 11.61 -11.31
CA ALA A 91 -8.74 11.25 -12.45
C ALA A 91 -10.18 11.77 -12.29
N ASN A 92 -10.76 11.66 -11.09
CA ASN A 92 -12.10 12.18 -10.82
C ASN A 92 -12.16 13.71 -10.92
N GLN A 93 -11.14 14.42 -10.41
CA GLN A 93 -11.04 15.88 -10.61
C GLN A 93 -10.87 16.25 -12.09
N ALA A 94 -10.10 15.48 -12.85
CA ALA A 94 -9.91 15.71 -14.29
C ALA A 94 -11.23 15.47 -15.06
N LEU A 95 -11.99 14.43 -14.71
CA LEU A 95 -13.30 14.13 -15.28
C LEU A 95 -14.38 15.13 -14.85
N GLN A 96 -14.20 15.84 -13.74
CA GLN A 96 -15.10 16.93 -13.35
C GLN A 96 -14.77 18.25 -14.06
N GLN A 97 -13.63 18.36 -14.75
CA GLN A 97 -13.37 19.53 -15.58
C GLN A 97 -14.17 19.44 -16.89
N PRO A 98 -15.07 20.40 -17.18
CA PRO A 98 -15.95 20.36 -18.35
C PRO A 98 -15.18 20.28 -19.67
N LYS A 99 -13.94 20.78 -19.72
CA LYS A 99 -13.04 20.67 -20.87
C LYS A 99 -12.62 19.23 -21.19
N MET A 100 -12.29 18.42 -20.18
CA MET A 100 -11.85 17.03 -20.40
C MET A 100 -13.02 16.11 -20.74
N VAL A 101 -14.21 16.37 -20.17
CA VAL A 101 -15.45 15.71 -20.58
C VAL A 101 -15.82 16.05 -22.01
N GLN A 102 -15.66 17.31 -22.43
CA GLN A 102 -15.88 17.72 -23.82
C GLN A 102 -14.91 17.05 -24.78
N VAL A 103 -13.61 16.97 -24.44
CA VAL A 103 -12.61 16.27 -25.27
C VAL A 103 -12.91 14.77 -25.34
N GLY A 104 -13.30 14.14 -24.22
CA GLY A 104 -13.73 12.75 -24.19
C GLY A 104 -14.98 12.50 -25.04
N ASN A 105 -15.99 13.37 -24.95
CA ASN A 105 -17.19 13.29 -25.78
C ASN A 105 -16.91 13.56 -27.26
N GLN A 106 -15.98 14.46 -27.59
CA GLN A 106 -15.53 14.69 -28.96
C GLN A 106 -14.78 13.47 -29.51
N ALA A 107 -13.90 12.86 -28.73
CA ALA A 107 -13.22 11.63 -29.12
C ALA A 107 -14.20 10.48 -29.33
N MET A 108 -15.19 10.32 -28.45
CA MET A 108 -16.26 9.32 -28.62
C MET A 108 -17.09 9.57 -29.88
N ARG A 109 -17.43 10.82 -30.18
CA ARG A 109 -18.12 11.19 -31.42
C ARG A 109 -17.29 10.89 -32.66
N ILE A 110 -15.98 11.15 -32.63
CA ILE A 110 -15.08 10.85 -33.74
C ILE A 110 -14.96 9.34 -33.95
N LEU A 111 -14.90 8.56 -32.87
CA LEU A 111 -14.87 7.10 -32.93
C LEU A 111 -16.20 6.54 -33.47
N GLN A 112 -17.34 7.06 -33.02
CA GLN A 112 -18.66 6.68 -33.55
C GLN A 112 -18.79 7.05 -35.03
N ALA A 113 -18.35 8.25 -35.42
CA ALA A 113 -18.37 8.67 -36.82
C ALA A 113 -17.52 7.75 -37.70
N LYS A 114 -16.32 7.37 -37.25
CA LYS A 114 -15.49 6.40 -37.97
C LYS A 114 -16.09 4.99 -38.00
N LEU A 115 -16.73 4.54 -36.93
CA LEU A 115 -17.40 3.23 -36.89
C LEU A 115 -18.59 3.20 -37.86
N GLU A 116 -19.41 4.25 -37.91
CA GLU A 116 -20.50 4.38 -38.88
C GLU A 116 -20.01 4.49 -40.33
N GLU A 117 -18.87 5.15 -40.54
CA GLU A 117 -18.23 5.25 -41.86
C GLU A 117 -17.72 3.88 -42.32
N TYR A 118 -17.06 3.12 -41.44
CA TYR A 118 -16.65 1.73 -41.69
C TYR A 118 -17.86 0.80 -41.95
N GLU A 119 -18.94 0.96 -41.19
CA GLU A 119 -20.16 0.16 -41.37
C GLU A 119 -20.85 0.48 -42.72
N LYS A 120 -20.84 1.74 -43.15
CA LYS A 120 -21.34 2.15 -44.47
C LYS A 120 -20.46 1.69 -45.62
N GLU A 121 -19.15 1.65 -45.44
CA GLU A 121 -18.22 1.08 -46.42
C GLU A 121 -18.44 -0.43 -46.57
N LEU A 122 -18.55 -1.18 -45.46
CA LEU A 122 -18.90 -2.61 -45.46
C LEU A 122 -20.28 -2.90 -46.07
N THR A 123 -21.24 -1.99 -45.92
CA THR A 123 -22.58 -2.14 -46.50
C THR A 123 -22.59 -1.82 -48.01
N LYS A 124 -21.71 -0.92 -48.48
CA LYS A 124 -21.52 -0.67 -49.92
C LYS A 124 -20.74 -1.79 -50.61
N GLU A 125 -19.72 -2.35 -49.95
CA GLU A 125 -18.93 -3.46 -50.48
C GLU A 125 -19.77 -4.75 -50.65
N ASN A 126 -20.79 -4.96 -49.80
CA ASN A 126 -21.75 -6.09 -49.93
C ASN A 126 -22.88 -5.88 -50.98
N ILE A 127 -22.95 -4.72 -51.66
CA ILE A 127 -23.98 -4.43 -52.69
C ILE A 127 -23.39 -4.50 -54.11
N ASP A 128 -22.05 -4.49 -54.24
CA ASP A 128 -21.33 -4.59 -55.52
C ASP A 128 -20.77 -6.01 -55.83
N ASP A 129 -21.17 -7.04 -55.08
CA ASP A 129 -20.97 -8.48 -55.37
C ASP A 129 -22.33 -9.15 -55.73
#